data_AF-A0A3E1P8Z2-F1
#
_entry.id   AF-A0A3E1P8Z2-F1
#
_cell.length_a   1.000
_cell.length_b   1.000
_cell.length_c   1.000
_cell.angle_alpha   90.00
_cell.angle_beta   90.00
_cell.angle_gamma   90.00
#
_symmetry.space_group_name_H-M   'P 1'
#
loop_
_entity.id
_entity.type
_entity.pdbx_description
1 polymer ?
#
loop_
_entity_poly.entity_id
_entity_poly.type
_entity_poly.pdbx_seq_one_letter_code
_entity_poly.pdbx_strand_id
1 'polypeptide(L)'
;MKHSKTLLLSVAVATSISFFACKGKNNTTSTTDTAATIAPEATDTALTPPPPPPAEAAADDSLTTKANDAIKDYPGVSASVSNGEVTLTGEISKAKLPKLLQAVNATNPKKVNNQLTIK
;
A
#
# COMPACT_ATOMS: atom_id res chain seq x y z
N MET A 1 -27.61 14.31 37.64
CA MET A 1 -27.18 15.42 36.75
C MET A 1 -27.30 14.91 35.32
N LYS A 2 -28.51 14.79 34.76
CA LYS A 2 -29.32 15.79 34.03
C LYS A 2 -28.56 16.46 32.87
N HIS A 3 -28.93 15.96 31.69
CA HIS A 3 -28.64 16.29 30.30
C HIS A 3 -28.03 17.67 29.97
N SER A 4 -26.86 17.65 29.34
CA SER A 4 -26.39 18.72 28.47
C SER A 4 -26.62 18.31 27.02
N LYS A 5 -27.77 18.73 26.48
CA LYS A 5 -28.23 18.49 25.12
C LYS A 5 -28.69 19.81 24.54
N THR A 6 -27.78 20.74 24.23
CA THR A 6 -28.06 21.86 23.33
C THR A 6 -26.76 22.54 22.93
N LEU A 7 -26.34 22.40 21.66
CA LEU A 7 -26.24 23.56 20.78
C LEU A 7 -26.05 23.07 19.34
N LEU A 8 -27.10 23.24 18.55
CA LEU A 8 -27.04 23.32 17.11
C LEU A 8 -26.21 24.56 16.73
N LEU A 9 -25.19 24.41 15.90
CA LEU A 9 -24.65 25.51 15.11
C LEU A 9 -24.47 25.05 13.67
N SER A 10 -25.48 25.37 12.88
CA SER A 10 -25.53 25.30 11.44
C SER A 10 -24.61 26.36 10.84
N VAL A 11 -23.69 25.97 9.95
CA VAL A 11 -23.12 26.88 8.94
C VAL A 11 -23.19 26.17 7.59
N ALA A 12 -24.08 26.68 6.75
CA ALA A 12 -24.14 26.43 5.33
C ALA A 12 -23.08 27.28 4.58
N VAL A 13 -22.88 26.98 3.29
CA VAL A 13 -22.13 27.77 2.27
C VAL A 13 -20.62 27.44 2.24
N ALA A 14 -19.94 27.10 1.13
CA ALA A 14 -20.18 27.32 -0.29
C ALA A 14 -19.68 26.16 -1.17
N THR A 15 -20.43 25.92 -2.23
CA THR A 15 -20.00 25.29 -3.48
C THR A 15 -18.91 26.12 -4.17
N SER A 16 -17.73 25.56 -4.43
CA SER A 16 -16.82 26.04 -5.47
C SER A 16 -16.41 24.88 -6.37
N ILE A 17 -17.14 24.82 -7.48
CA ILE A 17 -16.87 24.05 -8.69
C ILE A 17 -15.62 24.63 -9.34
N SER A 18 -14.57 23.82 -9.49
CA SER A 18 -13.52 24.06 -10.48
C SER A 18 -13.43 22.85 -11.40
N PHE A 19 -14.32 22.85 -12.40
CA PHE A 19 -14.15 22.08 -13.62
C PHE A 19 -13.04 22.76 -14.44
N PHE A 20 -11.86 22.14 -14.49
CA PHE A 20 -10.97 22.31 -15.62
C PHE A 20 -11.50 21.43 -16.76
N ALA A 21 -12.21 22.06 -17.69
CA ALA A 21 -12.65 21.49 -18.97
C ALA A 21 -11.70 21.91 -20.11
N CYS A 22 -11.63 21.06 -21.15
CA CYS A 22 -10.90 21.16 -22.44
C CYS A 22 -9.47 20.56 -22.42
N LYS A 23 -9.16 19.35 -22.94
CA LYS A 23 -9.45 18.63 -24.21
C LYS A 23 -8.52 19.06 -25.37
N GLY A 24 -7.45 18.28 -25.57
CA GLY A 24 -6.56 18.34 -26.74
C GLY A 24 -5.76 17.05 -26.88
N LYS A 25 -5.87 16.41 -28.05
CA LYS A 25 -5.34 15.09 -28.42
C LYS A 25 -4.51 15.23 -29.70
N ASN A 26 -3.25 14.80 -29.67
CA ASN A 26 -2.40 14.18 -30.72
C ASN A 26 -0.90 14.50 -30.45
N ASN A 27 -0.04 13.50 -30.16
CA ASN A 27 0.77 12.67 -31.06
C ASN A 27 1.71 13.48 -31.96
N THR A 28 3.02 13.22 -31.83
CA THR A 28 4.18 13.45 -32.75
C THR A 28 5.38 13.70 -31.83
N THR A 29 6.54 13.04 -31.83
CA THR A 29 7.18 12.11 -32.76
C THR A 29 8.47 11.63 -32.09
N SER A 30 8.85 10.39 -32.35
CA SER A 30 10.25 10.03 -32.64
C SER A 30 10.25 8.66 -33.31
N THR A 31 9.97 8.70 -34.61
CA THR A 31 10.52 7.78 -35.59
C THR A 31 12.03 7.70 -35.39
N THR A 32 12.58 6.49 -35.31
CA THR A 32 13.71 6.13 -36.18
C THR A 32 13.66 4.64 -36.43
N ASP A 33 13.77 4.36 -37.71
CA ASP A 33 13.63 3.13 -38.45
C ASP A 33 14.96 2.35 -38.47
N THR A 34 14.86 1.09 -38.88
CA THR A 34 15.89 0.34 -39.62
C THR A 34 17.07 -0.29 -38.86
N ALA A 35 16.90 -1.61 -38.65
CA ALA A 35 17.74 -2.74 -39.09
C ALA A 35 19.25 -2.81 -38.74
N ALA A 36 19.64 -3.90 -38.07
CA ALA A 36 20.31 -5.05 -38.72
C ALA A 36 20.72 -6.16 -37.72
N THR A 37 20.58 -7.40 -38.18
CA THR A 37 21.52 -8.51 -37.97
C THR A 37 21.46 -9.41 -36.72
N ILE A 38 20.86 -10.58 -36.96
CA ILE A 38 21.26 -11.98 -36.66
C ILE A 38 21.92 -12.33 -35.31
N ALA A 39 21.24 -13.19 -34.53
CA ALA A 39 21.88 -14.22 -33.71
C ALA A 39 20.94 -15.44 -33.61
N PRO A 40 21.32 -16.63 -34.12
CA PRO A 40 20.59 -17.85 -33.82
C PRO A 40 21.07 -18.42 -32.47
N GLU A 41 20.10 -18.95 -31.72
CA GLU A 41 20.26 -19.98 -30.68
C GLU A 41 21.18 -19.70 -29.49
N ALA A 42 20.56 -19.49 -28.32
CA ALA A 42 20.55 -20.45 -27.22
C ALA A 42 20.26 -19.74 -25.88
N THR A 43 19.41 -20.38 -25.09
CA THR A 43 19.35 -20.34 -23.62
C THR A 43 18.99 -19.03 -22.91
N ASP A 44 17.84 -19.13 -22.26
CA ASP A 44 17.52 -18.63 -20.93
C ASP A 44 16.95 -17.21 -20.80
N THR A 45 15.64 -17.22 -20.61
CA THR A 45 14.72 -16.11 -20.40
C THR A 45 15.08 -15.32 -19.13
N ALA A 46 15.95 -14.32 -19.25
CA ALA A 46 16.12 -13.29 -18.23
C ALA A 46 15.17 -12.10 -18.48
N LEU A 47 13.94 -12.20 -17.96
CA LEU A 47 13.03 -11.05 -17.88
C LEU A 47 13.57 -10.09 -16.81
N THR A 48 14.15 -8.98 -17.24
CA THR A 48 14.45 -7.85 -16.35
C THR A 48 13.12 -7.14 -16.04
N PRO A 49 12.63 -7.14 -14.79
CA PRO A 49 11.36 -6.50 -14.45
C PRO A 49 11.48 -4.97 -14.59
N PRO A 50 10.41 -4.29 -15.08
CA PRO A 50 10.39 -2.84 -15.24
C PRO A 50 10.58 -2.14 -13.89
N PRO A 51 11.37 -1.04 -13.82
CA PRO A 51 11.58 -0.31 -12.58
C PRO A 51 10.23 0.20 -12.03
N PRO A 52 9.87 -0.18 -10.79
CA PRO A 52 8.57 0.16 -10.22
C PRO A 52 8.45 1.68 -9.98
N PRO A 53 7.22 2.23 -10.06
CA PRO A 53 6.95 3.65 -9.82
C PRO A 53 7.56 4.13 -8.49
N PRO A 54 8.35 5.21 -8.49
CA PRO A 54 9.09 5.68 -7.30
C PRO A 54 8.26 6.06 -6.05
N ALA A 55 6.93 6.06 -6.14
CA ALA A 55 6.04 6.51 -5.06
C ALA A 55 5.55 5.39 -4.14
N GLU A 56 5.52 4.12 -4.57
CA GLU A 56 5.00 3.02 -3.75
C GLU A 56 6.04 2.48 -2.77
N ALA A 57 7.32 2.38 -3.18
CA ALA A 57 8.39 1.90 -2.31
C ALA A 57 8.55 2.75 -1.02
N ALA A 58 8.45 4.09 -1.14
CA ALA A 58 8.59 4.98 0.02
C ALA A 58 7.45 4.82 1.04
N ALA A 59 6.24 4.48 0.59
CA ALA A 59 5.11 4.20 1.48
C ALA A 59 5.27 2.83 2.16
N ASP A 60 5.77 1.84 1.41
CA ASP A 60 6.03 0.49 1.91
C ASP A 60 7.14 0.48 2.97
N ASP A 61 8.18 1.32 2.86
CA ASP A 61 9.23 1.45 3.88
C ASP A 61 8.67 1.94 5.22
N SER A 62 7.78 2.93 5.18
CA SER A 62 7.12 3.46 6.38
C SER A 62 6.20 2.42 7.02
N LEU A 63 5.38 1.74 6.20
CA LEU A 63 4.52 0.66 6.67
C LEU A 63 5.32 -0.52 7.23
N THR A 64 6.42 -0.88 6.58
CA THR A 64 7.33 -1.96 7.04
C THR A 64 7.92 -1.62 8.39
N THR A 65 8.41 -0.39 8.57
CA THR A 65 8.94 0.05 9.86
C THR A 65 7.89 -0.02 10.96
N LYS A 66 6.67 0.47 10.70
CA LYS A 66 5.57 0.42 11.69
C LYS A 66 5.05 -0.99 11.96
N ALA A 67 4.98 -1.83 10.93
CA ALA A 67 4.60 -3.23 11.08
C ALA A 67 5.62 -3.99 11.93
N ASN A 68 6.92 -3.80 11.67
CA ASN A 68 8.00 -4.36 12.48
C ASN A 68 7.94 -3.88 13.94
N ASP A 69 7.66 -2.60 14.17
CA ASP A 69 7.50 -2.06 15.52
C ASP A 69 6.29 -2.66 16.24
N ALA A 70 5.19 -2.94 15.52
CA ALA A 70 4.00 -3.58 16.08
C ALA A 70 4.20 -5.05 16.44
N ILE A 71 5.08 -5.78 15.73
CA ILE A 71 5.31 -7.21 15.96
C ILE A 71 6.47 -7.52 16.91
N LYS A 72 7.32 -6.54 17.27
CA LYS A 72 8.51 -6.76 18.11
C LYS A 72 8.21 -7.37 19.49
N ASP A 73 7.01 -7.11 20.02
CA ASP A 73 6.55 -7.63 21.32
C ASP A 73 5.95 -9.05 21.22
N TYR A 74 5.96 -9.63 20.02
CA TYR A 74 5.33 -10.90 19.68
C TYR A 74 6.37 -11.85 19.06
N PRO A 75 7.17 -12.55 19.88
CA PRO A 75 8.14 -13.51 19.37
C PRO A 75 7.44 -14.62 18.60
N GLY A 76 7.93 -14.94 17.40
CA GLY A 76 7.32 -15.94 16.52
C GLY A 76 6.29 -15.39 15.53
N VAL A 77 6.02 -14.08 15.54
CA VAL A 77 5.26 -13.39 14.49
C VAL A 77 6.21 -12.67 13.53
N SER A 78 5.93 -12.73 12.25
CA SER A 78 6.66 -12.03 11.20
C SER A 78 5.71 -11.22 10.33
N ALA A 79 6.17 -10.07 9.83
CA ALA A 79 5.40 -9.16 9.00
C ALA A 79 6.14 -8.89 7.68
N SER A 80 5.43 -8.98 6.57
CA SER A 80 5.94 -8.62 5.24
C SER A 80 5.00 -7.61 4.59
N VAL A 81 5.55 -6.56 3.99
CA VAL A 81 4.77 -5.52 3.32
C VAL A 81 5.06 -5.55 1.83
N SER A 82 4.00 -5.56 1.02
CA SER A 82 4.11 -5.52 -0.44
C SER A 82 2.96 -4.72 -1.01
N ASN A 83 3.26 -3.67 -1.79
CA ASN A 83 2.30 -2.80 -2.45
C ASN A 83 1.24 -2.21 -1.50
N GLY A 84 1.60 -1.95 -0.24
CA GLY A 84 0.72 -1.47 0.82
C GLY A 84 -0.12 -2.55 1.51
N GLU A 85 0.07 -3.83 1.21
CA GLU A 85 -0.54 -4.95 1.92
C GLU A 85 0.41 -5.53 2.97
N VAL A 86 -0.06 -5.70 4.21
CA VAL A 86 0.71 -6.30 5.30
C VAL A 86 0.30 -7.76 5.48
N THR A 87 1.23 -8.68 5.30
CA THR A 87 1.06 -10.11 5.57
C THR A 87 1.71 -10.48 6.89
N LEU A 88 0.93 -11.06 7.80
CA LEU A 88 1.37 -11.53 9.12
C LEU A 88 1.41 -13.06 9.14
N THR A 89 2.54 -13.64 9.52
CA THR A 89 2.73 -15.10 9.61
C THR A 89 3.34 -15.50 10.94
N GLY A 90 3.16 -16.77 11.31
CA GLY A 90 3.75 -17.36 12.51
C GLY A 90 2.72 -17.77 13.56
N GLU A 91 3.14 -17.77 14.82
CA GLU A 91 2.38 -18.33 15.94
C GLU A 91 2.09 -17.27 17.00
N ILE A 92 0.86 -17.24 17.51
CA ILE A 92 0.44 -16.25 18.51
C ILE A 92 -0.60 -16.84 19.46
N SER A 93 -0.57 -16.42 20.72
CA SER A 93 -1.63 -16.78 21.68
C SER A 93 -2.92 -16.01 21.40
N LYS A 94 -4.08 -16.64 21.61
CA LYS A 94 -5.40 -16.03 21.38
C LYS A 94 -5.61 -14.68 22.09
N ALA A 95 -5.05 -14.52 23.29
CA ALA A 95 -5.14 -13.29 24.07
C ALA A 95 -4.36 -12.09 23.47
N LYS A 96 -3.36 -12.38 22.63
CA LYS A 96 -2.41 -11.42 22.08
C LYS A 96 -2.79 -10.99 20.66
N LEU A 97 -3.47 -11.87 19.91
CA LEU A 97 -3.99 -11.63 18.56
C LEU A 97 -4.76 -10.29 18.40
N PRO A 98 -5.77 -9.96 19.22
CA PRO A 98 -6.54 -8.73 19.00
C PRO A 98 -5.69 -7.46 19.18
N LYS A 99 -4.74 -7.46 20.11
CA LYS A 99 -3.81 -6.33 20.31
C LYS A 99 -2.87 -6.16 19.12
N LEU A 100 -2.33 -7.26 18.61
CA LEU A 100 -1.47 -7.25 17.42
C LEU A 100 -2.22 -6.71 16.20
N LEU A 101 -3.43 -7.23 15.96
CA LEU A 101 -4.24 -6.82 14.83
C LEU A 101 -4.63 -5.34 14.92
N GLN A 102 -4.90 -4.84 16.13
CA GLN A 102 -5.15 -3.41 16.36
C GLN A 102 -3.92 -2.56 16.05
N ALA A 103 -2.73 -2.96 16.51
CA ALA A 103 -1.48 -2.25 16.25
C ALA A 103 -1.15 -2.20 14.74
N VAL A 104 -1.34 -3.32 14.04
CA VAL A 104 -1.12 -3.40 12.58
C VAL A 104 -2.16 -2.59 11.81
N ASN A 105 -3.44 -2.63 12.18
CA ASN A 105 -4.45 -1.80 11.50
C ASN A 105 -4.24 -0.30 11.74
N ALA A 106 -3.66 0.10 12.88
CA ALA A 106 -3.32 1.50 13.16
C ALA A 106 -2.22 2.06 12.22
N THR A 107 -1.49 1.19 11.51
CA THR A 107 -0.54 1.63 10.47
C THR A 107 -1.25 2.02 9.17
N ASN A 108 -2.58 1.81 9.07
CA ASN A 108 -3.42 2.07 7.91
C ASN A 108 -2.91 1.39 6.62
N PRO A 109 -2.66 0.07 6.63
CA PRO A 109 -2.31 -0.63 5.42
C PRO A 109 -3.52 -0.70 4.48
N LYS A 110 -3.28 -0.85 3.17
CA LYS A 110 -4.36 -1.06 2.19
C LYS A 110 -5.12 -2.36 2.50
N LYS A 111 -4.40 -3.37 2.99
CA LYS A 111 -4.95 -4.68 3.35
C LYS A 111 -4.10 -5.35 4.42
N VAL A 112 -4.73 -6.13 5.30
CA VAL A 112 -4.04 -7.01 6.25
C VAL A 112 -4.37 -8.46 5.92
N ASN A 113 -3.34 -9.26 5.62
CA ASN A 113 -3.45 -10.70 5.43
C ASN A 113 -2.98 -11.41 6.72
N ASN A 114 -3.93 -11.94 7.48
CA ASN A 114 -3.65 -12.63 8.75
C ASN A 114 -3.52 -14.14 8.53
N GLN A 115 -2.28 -14.62 8.48
CA GLN A 115 -1.94 -16.05 8.35
C GLN A 115 -1.33 -16.59 9.65
N LEU A 116 -1.76 -16.05 10.81
CA LEU A 116 -1.28 -16.47 12.12
C LEU A 116 -1.98 -17.74 12.60
N THR A 117 -1.22 -18.65 13.18
CA THR A 117 -1.73 -19.85 13.84
C THR A 117 -1.92 -19.57 15.33
N ILE A 118 -3.13 -19.80 15.84
CA ILE A 118 -3.45 -19.61 17.25
C ILE A 118 -3.02 -20.87 18.03
N LYS A 119 -2.16 -20.67 19.04
CA LYS A 119 -1.81 -21.70 20.04
C LYS A 119 -2.39 -21.38 21.42
#